data_AF-A0A5N8VN99-F1
#
_entry.id   AF-A0A5N8VN99-F1
#
_cell.length_a   1.000
_cell.length_b   1.000
_cell.length_c   1.000
_cell.angle_alpha   90.00
_cell.angle_beta   90.00
_cell.angle_gamma   90.00
#
_symmetry.space_group_name_H-M   'P 1'
#
loop_
_entity.id
_entity.type
_entity.pdbx_description
1 polymer ?
#
loop_
_entity_poly.entity_id
_entity_poly.type
_entity_poly.pdbx_seq_one_letter_code
_entity_poly.pdbx_strand_id
1 'polypeptide(L)'
;MSNGVFHSGLQRILNLDREDLGLGSNWPGLPELRDSLLVPVAQRDRELLVCAQKSLGRPCKAEQSGVKSPHMYVRRHRGPDGVQRLRAAHLPTPHEMTPEESDRHKAMKDFLARTGQGAGLEVYVEKTTKNRTSRPDVTIVGAGGLSLACEAQYYNASADTVLRRSKNHAAAGLAANWITHDDRFHLIDRANWMLTRSMTWREISSAADLALIGGFRILVEWLCTASAERPCPDARIKTGCGKTHLQWDTPRRQDDEGTGWTGHTGNTRGVTVGQTLIGAATGSVASLFAASRKDRRSGAYMWVPAQHRDRWADYQNDEEPGNEEQQPAEEAIHFSGRDVDTTCNFGDDTFVPSAQLERRGLYGVELTRTVDRPAPRRSGLPVEEDSAAVPPRINGSPHRVDAPLVPRQPLIPSQPSAPAAETEAPATSLADAPSCAPTTRSDEPALSGLPTPLIALQHAANLERIKLEHLDSPDERAQQRRIWLEAATAIQNAVTHYATTENLNRFDVEQQLRRAVKTYGMDK
;
A
#
# COMPACT_ATOMS: atom_id res chain seq x y z
N MET A 1 -28.05 4.31 -10.86
CA MET A 1 -28.33 5.64 -10.26
C MET A 1 -29.72 6.08 -10.69
N SER A 2 -30.46 6.78 -9.83
CA SER A 2 -31.75 7.37 -10.18
C SER A 2 -31.58 8.40 -11.31
N ASN A 3 -32.58 8.50 -12.18
CA ASN A 3 -32.69 9.58 -13.17
C ASN A 3 -33.54 10.76 -12.62
N GLY A 4 -34.17 10.61 -11.45
CA GLY A 4 -34.82 11.68 -10.71
C GLY A 4 -33.88 12.42 -9.75
N VAL A 5 -33.96 13.76 -9.76
CA VAL A 5 -33.33 14.65 -8.77
C VAL A 5 -34.29 15.80 -8.43
N PHE A 6 -34.43 16.13 -7.15
CA PHE A 6 -35.23 17.28 -6.74
C PHE A 6 -34.43 18.56 -6.84
N HIS A 7 -34.99 19.58 -7.47
CA HIS A 7 -34.41 20.91 -7.55
C HIS A 7 -35.12 21.84 -6.56
N SER A 8 -34.42 22.27 -5.51
CA SER A 8 -35.01 23.07 -4.41
C SER A 8 -35.47 24.44 -4.87
N GLY A 9 -34.73 25.12 -5.75
CA GLY A 9 -35.17 26.41 -6.31
C GLY A 9 -36.47 26.34 -7.14
N LEU A 10 -36.71 25.22 -7.84
CA LEU A 10 -37.91 25.02 -8.67
C LEU A 10 -39.02 24.29 -7.94
N GLN A 11 -38.73 23.66 -6.79
CA GLN A 11 -39.64 22.80 -6.04
C GLN A 11 -40.25 21.68 -6.91
N ARG A 12 -39.42 21.08 -7.77
CA ARG A 12 -39.81 20.03 -8.73
C ARG A 12 -38.77 18.91 -8.79
N ILE A 13 -39.23 17.71 -9.12
CA ILE A 13 -38.35 16.59 -9.47
C ILE A 13 -38.07 16.66 -10.97
N LEU A 14 -36.79 16.76 -11.32
CA LEU A 14 -36.31 16.76 -12.69
C LEU A 14 -36.02 15.32 -13.15
N ASN A 15 -36.40 15.00 -14.39
CA ASN A 15 -36.12 13.74 -15.05
C ASN A 15 -34.92 13.87 -16.00
N LEU A 16 -33.76 13.42 -15.55
CA LEU A 16 -32.49 13.51 -16.28
C LEU A 16 -32.42 12.60 -17.52
N ASP A 17 -33.37 11.68 -17.71
CA ASP A 17 -33.48 10.85 -18.92
C ASP A 17 -34.36 11.47 -20.00
N ARG A 18 -35.00 12.63 -19.75
CA ARG A 18 -35.77 13.38 -20.75
C ARG A 18 -35.10 14.67 -21.13
N GLU A 19 -35.30 15.08 -22.37
CA GLU A 19 -34.65 16.28 -22.89
C GLU A 19 -35.15 17.54 -22.17
N ASP A 20 -36.45 17.59 -21.93
CA ASP A 20 -37.16 18.65 -21.22
C ASP A 20 -37.06 18.58 -19.69
N LEU A 21 -36.24 17.67 -19.15
CA LEU A 21 -36.14 17.39 -17.72
C LEU A 21 -37.48 17.02 -17.06
N GLY A 22 -38.50 16.61 -17.85
CA GLY A 22 -39.86 16.38 -17.37
C GLY A 22 -40.67 17.66 -17.09
N LEU A 23 -40.21 18.83 -17.56
CA LEU A 23 -40.88 20.13 -17.38
C LEU A 23 -41.76 20.52 -18.57
N GLY A 24 -41.70 19.78 -19.69
CA GLY A 24 -42.35 20.11 -20.95
C GLY A 24 -41.45 20.94 -21.88
N SER A 25 -41.58 20.72 -23.19
CA SER A 25 -40.74 21.34 -24.23
C SER A 25 -40.80 22.87 -24.30
N ASN A 26 -41.84 23.48 -23.73
CA ASN A 26 -42.07 24.93 -23.76
C ASN A 26 -41.58 25.63 -22.49
N TRP A 27 -40.83 24.95 -21.62
CA TRP A 27 -40.33 25.55 -20.39
C TRP A 27 -39.30 26.65 -20.71
N PRO A 28 -39.47 27.89 -20.20
CA PRO A 28 -38.56 28.99 -20.47
C PRO A 28 -37.20 28.74 -19.82
N GLY A 29 -36.12 28.98 -20.57
CA GLY A 29 -34.75 28.86 -20.06
C GLY A 29 -34.28 27.42 -19.82
N LEU A 30 -34.88 26.44 -20.51
CA LEU A 30 -34.51 25.02 -20.37
C LEU A 30 -33.03 24.75 -20.69
N PRO A 31 -32.41 25.33 -21.74
CA PRO A 31 -30.97 25.18 -21.98
C PRO A 31 -30.12 25.70 -20.82
N GLU A 32 -30.41 26.90 -20.32
CA GLU A 32 -29.70 27.54 -19.22
C GLU A 32 -29.85 26.75 -17.92
N LEU A 33 -31.04 26.19 -17.66
CA LEU A 33 -31.27 25.30 -16.53
C LEU A 33 -30.38 24.05 -16.64
N ARG A 34 -30.29 23.43 -17.81
CA ARG A 34 -29.45 22.23 -18.02
C ARG A 34 -27.97 22.53 -17.77
N ASP A 35 -27.48 23.66 -18.27
CA ASP A 35 -26.11 24.07 -18.05
C ASP A 35 -25.85 24.36 -16.56
N SER A 36 -26.81 24.99 -15.87
CA SER A 36 -26.73 25.26 -14.43
C SER A 36 -26.62 23.99 -13.58
N LEU A 37 -27.24 22.88 -14.00
CA LEU A 37 -27.16 21.59 -13.29
C LEU A 37 -25.75 20.98 -13.33
N LEU A 38 -24.97 21.31 -14.37
CA LEU A 38 -23.61 20.81 -14.58
C LEU A 38 -22.53 21.72 -13.97
N VAL A 39 -22.91 22.90 -13.47
CA VAL A 39 -21.98 23.79 -12.77
C VAL A 39 -21.39 23.06 -11.55
N PRO A 40 -20.04 23.11 -11.37
CA PRO A 40 -19.39 22.47 -10.24
C PRO A 40 -19.99 22.91 -8.90
N VAL A 41 -20.12 21.98 -7.96
CA VAL A 41 -20.73 22.21 -6.64
C VAL A 41 -20.02 23.34 -5.86
N ALA A 42 -18.74 23.58 -6.13
CA ALA A 42 -17.99 24.68 -5.50
C ALA A 42 -18.42 26.09 -5.97
N GLN A 43 -19.15 26.18 -7.09
CA GLN A 43 -19.57 27.42 -7.73
C GLN A 43 -21.09 27.60 -7.71
N ARG A 44 -21.83 26.69 -7.08
CA ARG A 44 -23.29 26.78 -6.94
C ARG A 44 -23.72 26.44 -5.53
N ASP A 45 -24.97 26.75 -5.21
CA ASP A 45 -25.56 26.32 -3.94
C ASP A 45 -25.53 24.79 -3.82
N ARG A 46 -24.95 24.32 -2.72
CA ARG A 46 -24.80 22.90 -2.39
C ARG A 46 -26.16 22.25 -2.12
N GLU A 47 -27.13 23.02 -1.67
CA GLU A 47 -28.49 22.57 -1.33
C GLU A 47 -29.46 22.61 -2.50
N LEU A 48 -29.02 23.10 -3.66
CA LEU A 48 -29.85 23.26 -4.87
C LEU A 48 -30.49 21.95 -5.33
N LEU A 49 -29.74 20.84 -5.23
CA LEU A 49 -30.16 19.54 -5.71
C LEU A 49 -30.22 18.56 -4.55
N VAL A 50 -31.33 17.82 -4.44
CA VAL A 50 -31.62 16.90 -3.33
C VAL A 50 -32.13 15.58 -3.88
N CYS A 51 -31.88 14.50 -3.15
CA CYS A 51 -32.45 13.19 -3.41
C CYS A 51 -33.98 13.25 -3.49
N ALA A 52 -34.54 12.69 -4.56
CA ALA A 52 -35.98 12.66 -4.79
C ALA A 52 -36.76 11.95 -3.66
N GLN A 53 -36.22 10.88 -3.07
CA GLN A 53 -36.85 10.25 -1.89
C GLN A 53 -36.90 11.22 -0.70
N LYS A 54 -35.78 11.90 -0.42
CA LYS A 54 -35.71 12.84 0.71
C LYS A 54 -36.70 13.98 0.54
N SER A 55 -36.82 14.56 -0.66
CA SER A 55 -37.78 15.64 -0.92
C SER A 55 -39.24 15.19 -0.76
N LEU A 56 -39.51 13.90 -0.95
CA LEU A 56 -40.82 13.29 -0.73
C LEU A 56 -41.06 12.86 0.73
N GLY A 57 -40.19 13.28 1.67
CA GLY A 57 -40.27 12.91 3.08
C GLY A 57 -39.91 11.45 3.39
N ARG A 58 -39.34 10.73 2.41
CA ARG A 58 -38.94 9.33 2.57
C ARG A 58 -37.46 9.24 2.99
N PRO A 59 -37.06 8.17 3.71
CA PRO A 59 -35.67 7.99 4.09
C PRO A 59 -34.76 7.86 2.87
N CYS A 60 -33.67 8.61 2.85
CA CYS A 60 -32.63 8.49 1.84
C CYS A 60 -31.58 7.47 2.29
N LYS A 61 -31.37 6.39 1.53
CA LYS A 61 -30.35 5.37 1.83
C LYS A 61 -28.94 5.96 2.03
N ALA A 62 -28.58 6.95 1.22
CA ALA A 62 -27.29 7.62 1.31
C ALA A 62 -27.09 8.35 2.64
N GLU A 63 -28.08 9.14 3.04
CA GLU A 63 -28.10 9.85 4.32
C GLU A 63 -28.09 8.87 5.50
N GLN A 64 -28.88 7.80 5.44
CA GLN A 64 -28.92 6.76 6.47
C GLN A 64 -27.60 6.02 6.62
N SER A 65 -26.84 5.85 5.54
CA SER A 65 -25.52 5.21 5.59
C SER A 65 -24.45 6.07 6.29
N GLY A 66 -24.70 7.38 6.48
CA GLY A 66 -23.72 8.34 7.01
C GLY A 66 -22.59 8.72 6.04
N VAL A 67 -22.37 7.95 4.97
CA VAL A 67 -21.27 8.16 4.01
C VAL A 67 -21.50 9.38 3.10
N LYS A 68 -22.76 9.68 2.76
CA LYS A 68 -23.12 10.76 1.82
C LYS A 68 -24.33 11.55 2.31
N SER A 69 -24.38 12.84 1.98
CA SER A 69 -25.50 13.70 2.32
C SER A 69 -26.68 13.46 1.36
N PRO A 70 -27.92 13.86 1.71
CA PRO A 70 -29.06 13.77 0.79
C PRO A 70 -28.97 14.76 -0.38
N HIS A 71 -28.04 15.72 -0.33
CA HIS A 71 -27.81 16.67 -1.40
C HIS A 71 -27.06 16.00 -2.57
N MET A 72 -27.27 16.51 -3.78
CA MET A 72 -26.82 15.86 -5.00
C MET A 72 -26.10 16.81 -5.96
N TYR A 73 -25.48 16.22 -6.96
CA TYR A 73 -25.02 16.90 -8.17
C TYR A 73 -25.37 16.09 -9.41
N VAL A 74 -25.52 16.77 -10.54
CA VAL A 74 -25.66 16.12 -11.84
C VAL A 74 -24.29 16.03 -12.49
N ARG A 75 -23.99 14.90 -13.10
CA ARG A 75 -22.79 14.69 -13.90
C ARG A 75 -23.12 14.03 -15.22
N ARG A 76 -22.24 14.26 -16.21
CA ARG A 76 -22.19 13.43 -17.40
C ARG A 76 -21.60 12.08 -17.01
N HIS A 77 -22.28 11.00 -17.38
CA HIS A 77 -21.90 9.63 -17.04
C HIS A 77 -22.02 8.75 -18.28
N ARG A 78 -20.99 7.96 -18.56
CA ARG A 78 -21.01 6.97 -19.65
C ARG A 78 -21.53 5.63 -19.11
N GLY A 79 -22.63 5.16 -19.69
CA GLY A 79 -23.22 3.86 -19.36
C GLY A 79 -22.36 2.68 -19.83
N PRO A 80 -22.70 1.44 -19.42
CA PRO A 80 -22.04 0.21 -19.89
C PRO A 80 -22.13 0.01 -21.41
N ASP A 81 -23.11 0.62 -22.04
CA ASP A 81 -23.34 0.66 -23.48
C ASP A 81 -22.52 1.74 -24.21
N GLY A 82 -21.61 2.43 -23.49
CA GLY A 82 -20.75 3.47 -24.06
C GLY A 82 -21.43 4.82 -24.27
N VAL A 83 -22.72 4.95 -23.94
CA VAL A 83 -23.54 6.15 -24.21
C VAL A 83 -23.49 7.14 -23.05
N GLN A 84 -23.25 8.42 -23.36
CA GLN A 84 -23.20 9.53 -22.40
C GLN A 84 -24.60 10.01 -21.97
N ARG A 85 -24.85 10.11 -20.66
CA ARG A 85 -26.14 10.50 -20.06
C ARG A 85 -25.96 11.43 -18.86
N LEU A 86 -27.01 12.16 -18.48
CA LEU A 86 -27.05 12.89 -17.21
C LEU A 86 -27.46 11.96 -16.07
N ARG A 87 -26.72 11.99 -14.96
CA ARG A 87 -27.06 11.22 -13.75
C ARG A 87 -26.84 12.03 -12.50
N ALA A 88 -27.75 11.87 -11.54
CA ALA A 88 -27.63 12.45 -10.22
C ALA A 88 -26.79 11.55 -9.31
N ALA A 89 -25.90 12.16 -8.52
CA ALA A 89 -25.10 11.47 -7.51
C ALA A 89 -25.13 12.26 -6.20
N HIS A 90 -25.18 11.55 -5.08
CA HIS A 90 -25.12 12.16 -3.76
C HIS A 90 -23.76 12.81 -3.52
N LEU A 91 -23.79 13.97 -2.88
CA LEU A 91 -22.61 14.67 -2.40
C LEU A 91 -22.02 13.91 -1.22
N PRO A 92 -20.68 13.87 -1.09
CA PRO A 92 -20.06 13.35 0.11
C PRO A 92 -20.51 14.18 1.32
N THR A 93 -20.76 13.52 2.45
CA THR A 93 -20.82 14.23 3.73
C THR A 93 -19.44 14.86 3.95
N PRO A 94 -19.32 16.14 4.35
CA PRO A 94 -18.05 16.66 4.82
C PRO A 94 -17.58 15.76 5.97
N HIS A 95 -16.52 14.98 5.76
CA HIS A 95 -15.93 14.18 6.83
C HIS A 95 -15.19 15.15 7.74
N GLU A 96 -15.72 15.35 8.94
CA GLU A 96 -14.96 15.99 10.00
C GLU A 96 -13.98 14.97 10.55
N MET A 97 -12.69 15.19 10.31
CA MET A 97 -11.65 14.32 10.83
C MET A 97 -11.74 14.27 12.35
N THR A 98 -11.81 13.06 12.88
CA THR A 98 -11.70 12.87 14.33
C THR A 98 -10.31 13.31 14.82
N PRO A 99 -10.15 13.68 16.11
CA PRO A 99 -8.84 14.02 16.66
C PRO A 99 -7.79 12.92 16.42
N GLU A 100 -8.18 11.67 16.61
CA GLU A 100 -7.32 10.50 16.38
C GLU A 100 -6.88 10.37 14.90
N GLU A 101 -7.79 10.59 13.94
CA GLU A 101 -7.44 10.60 12.51
C GLU A 101 -6.51 11.76 12.15
N SER A 102 -6.73 12.92 12.76
CA SER A 102 -5.87 14.10 12.62
C SER A 102 -4.45 13.80 13.12
N ASP A 103 -4.34 13.17 14.29
CA ASP A 103 -3.05 12.82 14.88
C ASP A 103 -2.34 11.73 14.09
N ARG A 104 -3.05 10.74 13.55
CA ARG A 104 -2.47 9.74 12.62
C ARG A 104 -1.93 10.37 11.34
N HIS A 105 -2.69 11.30 10.76
CA HIS A 105 -2.29 12.01 9.56
C HIS A 105 -1.04 12.87 9.83
N LYS A 106 -0.98 13.60 10.95
CA LYS A 106 0.23 14.33 11.38
C LYS A 106 1.43 13.39 11.60
N ALA A 107 1.24 12.30 12.35
CA ALA A 107 2.30 11.34 12.62
C ALA A 107 2.88 10.73 11.34
N MET A 108 2.05 10.44 10.34
CA MET A 108 2.52 9.95 9.04
C MET A 108 3.29 11.01 8.27
N LYS A 109 2.86 12.27 8.28
CA LYS A 109 3.63 13.36 7.67
C LYS A 109 5.00 13.50 8.30
N ASP A 110 5.05 13.49 9.63
CA ASP A 110 6.30 13.58 10.38
C ASP A 110 7.19 12.36 10.12
N PHE A 111 6.62 11.16 10.05
CA PHE A 111 7.34 9.95 9.67
C PHE A 111 7.99 10.10 8.28
N LEU A 112 7.21 10.45 7.25
CA LEU A 112 7.72 10.62 5.89
C LEU A 112 8.82 11.67 5.79
N ALA A 113 8.64 12.78 6.51
CA ALA A 113 9.62 13.85 6.53
C ALA A 113 10.93 13.41 7.19
N ARG A 114 10.84 12.78 8.38
CA ARG A 114 12.01 12.25 9.10
C ARG A 114 12.73 11.17 8.30
N THR A 115 12.00 10.30 7.60
CA THR A 115 12.58 9.25 6.76
C THR A 115 13.42 9.84 5.62
N GLY A 116 12.90 10.84 4.89
CA GLY A 116 13.66 11.51 3.84
C GLY A 116 14.88 12.27 4.38
N GLN A 117 14.69 13.03 5.46
CA GLN A 117 15.77 13.79 6.11
C GLN A 117 16.86 12.88 6.68
N GLY A 118 16.48 11.77 7.31
CA GLY A 118 17.42 10.77 7.84
C GLY A 118 18.27 10.10 6.76
N ALA A 119 17.79 10.09 5.51
CA ALA A 119 18.54 9.64 4.34
C ALA A 119 19.37 10.76 3.68
N GLY A 120 19.41 11.96 4.25
CA GLY A 120 20.12 13.12 3.70
C GLY A 120 19.44 13.76 2.49
N LEU A 121 18.16 13.46 2.23
CA LEU A 121 17.40 14.03 1.12
C LEU A 121 16.82 15.39 1.51
N GLU A 122 16.64 16.26 0.52
CA GLU A 122 15.92 17.52 0.70
C GLU A 122 14.40 17.25 0.78
N VAL A 123 13.77 17.77 1.83
CA VAL A 123 12.37 17.48 2.17
C VAL A 123 11.61 18.77 2.49
N TYR A 124 10.38 18.85 2.02
CA TYR A 124 9.47 19.95 2.33
C TYR A 124 8.11 19.44 2.82
N VAL A 125 7.67 19.91 3.98
CA VAL A 125 6.37 19.55 4.55
C VAL A 125 5.35 20.63 4.20
N GLU A 126 4.23 20.22 3.60
CA GLU A 126 3.13 21.08 3.18
C GLU A 126 3.56 22.37 2.44
N LYS A 127 4.61 22.27 1.62
CA LYS A 127 5.07 23.41 0.81
C LYS A 127 4.33 23.42 -0.52
N THR A 128 3.73 24.56 -0.82
CA THR A 128 3.10 24.78 -2.12
C THR A 128 4.15 24.71 -3.22
N THR A 129 3.84 23.94 -4.27
CA THR A 129 4.67 23.83 -5.49
C THR A 129 4.88 25.21 -6.13
N LYS A 130 5.95 25.36 -6.93
CA LYS A 130 6.30 26.66 -7.58
C LYS A 130 5.13 27.25 -8.37
N ASN A 131 4.34 26.39 -9.02
CA ASN A 131 3.20 26.80 -9.85
C ASN A 131 1.91 27.02 -9.04
N ARG A 132 1.95 26.83 -7.72
CA ARG A 132 0.80 26.93 -6.80
C ARG A 132 -0.40 26.06 -7.15
N THR A 133 -0.21 25.06 -8.00
CA THR A 133 -1.23 24.10 -8.43
C THR A 133 -1.43 22.96 -7.44
N SER A 134 -0.44 22.73 -6.58
CA SER A 134 -0.45 21.64 -5.61
C SER A 134 0.31 21.96 -4.32
N ARG A 135 -0.11 21.35 -3.22
CA ARG A 135 0.53 21.36 -1.90
C ARG A 135 0.51 19.93 -1.37
N PRO A 136 1.52 19.09 -1.69
CA PRO A 136 1.64 17.74 -1.15
C PRO A 136 1.79 17.78 0.38
N ASP A 137 1.35 16.74 1.06
CA ASP A 137 1.60 16.59 2.51
C ASP A 137 3.11 16.62 2.81
N VAL A 138 3.89 15.84 2.05
CA VAL A 138 5.36 15.85 2.10
C VAL A 138 5.92 15.75 0.68
N THR A 139 6.88 16.61 0.36
CA THR A 139 7.68 16.54 -0.86
C THR A 139 9.07 16.03 -0.52
N ILE A 140 9.54 15.00 -1.21
CA ILE A 140 10.92 14.50 -1.13
C ILE A 140 11.58 14.77 -2.47
N VAL A 141 12.67 15.54 -2.49
CA VAL A 141 13.41 15.86 -3.71
C VAL A 141 14.30 14.68 -4.09
N GLY A 142 14.23 14.26 -5.35
CA GLY A 142 15.03 13.16 -5.86
C GLY A 142 16.53 13.50 -5.90
N ALA A 143 17.36 12.55 -5.44
CA ALA A 143 18.81 12.58 -5.55
C ALA A 143 19.26 11.61 -6.66
N GLY A 144 18.99 11.98 -7.92
CA GLY A 144 19.23 11.12 -9.09
C GLY A 144 18.08 10.16 -9.43
N GLY A 145 17.06 10.05 -8.58
CA GLY A 145 15.80 9.37 -8.85
C GLY A 145 14.62 10.33 -9.03
N LEU A 146 13.43 9.92 -8.57
CA LEU A 146 12.19 10.68 -8.69
C LEU A 146 12.00 11.66 -7.53
N SER A 147 11.57 12.88 -7.81
CA SER A 147 11.00 13.76 -6.80
C SER A 147 9.56 13.34 -6.50
N LEU A 148 9.22 13.14 -5.24
CA LEU A 148 7.97 12.54 -4.79
C LEU A 148 7.05 13.58 -4.16
N ALA A 149 5.77 13.51 -4.51
CA ALA A 149 4.67 14.16 -3.79
C ALA A 149 3.92 13.09 -2.98
N CYS A 150 4.25 12.98 -1.69
CA CYS A 150 3.68 11.98 -0.79
C CYS A 150 2.39 12.52 -0.15
N GLU A 151 1.33 11.72 -0.19
CA GLU A 151 -0.01 12.05 0.32
C GLU A 151 -0.48 10.95 1.30
N ALA A 152 -0.74 11.31 2.55
CA ALA A 152 -1.17 10.38 3.59
C ALA A 152 -2.70 10.35 3.70
N GLN A 153 -3.33 9.23 3.32
CA GLN A 153 -4.78 9.14 3.18
C GLN A 153 -5.38 8.11 4.15
N TYR A 154 -5.99 8.61 5.23
CA TYR A 154 -6.67 7.82 6.27
C TYR A 154 -8.19 7.80 6.16
N TYR A 155 -8.77 8.62 5.28
CA TYR A 155 -10.18 8.59 4.92
C TYR A 155 -10.34 8.33 3.42
N ASN A 156 -11.46 7.77 2.96
CA ASN A 156 -11.60 7.45 1.53
C ASN A 156 -11.73 8.72 0.69
N ALA A 157 -10.68 9.07 -0.07
CA ALA A 157 -10.75 10.11 -1.08
C ALA A 157 -11.47 9.59 -2.33
N SER A 158 -12.26 10.44 -2.99
CA SER A 158 -12.90 10.04 -4.25
C SER A 158 -11.85 9.81 -5.36
N ALA A 159 -12.16 8.93 -6.30
CA ALA A 159 -11.33 8.67 -7.48
C ALA A 159 -10.90 9.96 -8.21
N ASP A 160 -11.85 10.87 -8.45
CA ASP A 160 -11.59 12.15 -9.11
C ASP A 160 -10.63 13.04 -8.31
N THR A 161 -10.72 13.00 -6.98
CA THR A 161 -9.80 13.75 -6.10
C THR A 161 -8.38 13.22 -6.22
N VAL A 162 -8.21 11.90 -6.21
CA VAL A 162 -6.91 11.25 -6.37
C VAL A 162 -6.29 11.59 -7.72
N LEU A 163 -7.06 11.43 -8.81
CA LEU A 163 -6.59 11.73 -10.16
C LEU A 163 -6.22 13.20 -10.33
N ARG A 164 -7.08 14.12 -9.88
CA ARG A 164 -6.84 15.56 -9.96
C ARG A 164 -5.57 15.96 -9.19
N ARG A 165 -5.43 15.52 -7.93
CA ARG A 165 -4.22 15.83 -7.13
C ARG A 165 -2.96 15.23 -7.75
N SER A 166 -3.04 13.99 -8.22
CA SER A 166 -1.90 13.31 -8.86
C SER A 166 -1.49 14.02 -10.16
N LYS A 167 -2.44 14.47 -10.98
CA LYS A 167 -2.16 15.30 -12.17
C LYS A 167 -1.53 16.65 -11.80
N ASN A 168 -2.01 17.31 -10.74
CA ASN A 168 -1.42 18.57 -10.28
C ASN A 168 0.02 18.40 -9.78
N HIS A 169 0.32 17.27 -9.13
CA HIS A 169 1.70 16.90 -8.72
C HIS A 169 2.58 16.65 -9.93
N ALA A 170 2.10 15.87 -10.90
CA ALA A 170 2.83 15.57 -12.13
C ALA A 170 3.14 16.85 -12.93
N ALA A 171 2.19 17.78 -13.02
CA ALA A 171 2.39 19.09 -13.64
C ALA A 171 3.44 19.96 -12.93
N ALA A 172 3.76 19.65 -11.67
CA ALA A 172 4.85 20.27 -10.90
C ALA A 172 6.17 19.48 -10.97
N GLY A 173 6.24 18.43 -11.80
CA GLY A 173 7.42 17.56 -11.94
C GLY A 173 7.59 16.56 -10.79
N LEU A 174 6.51 16.26 -10.05
CA LEU A 174 6.53 15.33 -8.91
C LEU A 174 5.78 14.04 -9.25
N ALA A 175 6.36 12.90 -8.89
CA ALA A 175 5.66 11.62 -8.91
C ALA A 175 4.76 11.51 -7.68
N ALA A 176 3.45 11.42 -7.89
CA ALA A 176 2.50 11.24 -6.80
C ALA A 176 2.68 9.87 -6.14
N ASN A 177 2.74 9.85 -4.80
CA ASN A 177 2.76 8.65 -3.98
C ASN A 177 1.69 8.74 -2.89
N TRP A 178 0.73 7.81 -2.91
CA TRP A 178 -0.35 7.77 -1.93
C TRP A 178 -0.11 6.68 -0.89
N ILE A 179 -0.24 7.01 0.39
CA ILE A 179 -0.10 6.04 1.48
C ILE A 179 -1.44 5.85 2.17
N THR A 180 -1.83 4.61 2.38
CA THR A 180 -3.07 4.27 3.07
C THR A 180 -2.94 2.98 3.89
N HIS A 181 -3.95 2.71 4.71
CA HIS A 181 -4.07 1.50 5.52
C HIS A 181 -5.26 0.61 5.10
N ASP A 182 -6.09 1.07 4.16
CA ASP A 182 -7.29 0.38 3.70
C ASP A 182 -7.20 0.13 2.19
N ASP A 183 -7.18 -1.15 1.83
CA ASP A 183 -7.09 -1.63 0.45
C ASP A 183 -8.39 -1.41 -0.37
N ARG A 184 -9.43 -0.88 0.28
CA ARG A 184 -10.73 -0.55 -0.35
C ARG A 184 -10.77 0.89 -0.86
N PHE A 185 -9.78 1.73 -0.53
CA PHE A 185 -9.80 3.14 -0.91
C PHE A 185 -9.66 3.30 -2.43
N HIS A 186 -10.34 4.30 -2.98
CA HIS A 186 -10.33 4.54 -4.42
C HIS A 186 -8.95 4.97 -4.97
N LEU A 187 -7.97 5.28 -4.13
CA LEU A 187 -6.63 5.62 -4.59
C LEU A 187 -5.86 4.43 -5.20
N ILE A 188 -6.21 3.21 -4.79
CA ILE A 188 -5.53 1.99 -5.23
C ILE A 188 -5.64 1.86 -6.76
N ASP A 189 -4.49 1.64 -7.40
CA ASP A 189 -4.31 1.51 -8.85
C ASP A 189 -4.74 2.72 -9.69
N ARG A 190 -4.89 3.91 -9.08
CA ARG A 190 -5.11 5.18 -9.82
C ARG A 190 -3.89 6.09 -9.88
N ALA A 191 -2.93 5.88 -9.00
CA ALA A 191 -1.62 6.52 -8.93
C ALA A 191 -0.68 5.56 -8.19
N ASN A 192 0.62 5.85 -8.11
CA ASN A 192 1.49 5.03 -7.26
C ASN A 192 1.01 5.09 -5.82
N TRP A 193 0.97 3.93 -5.17
CA TRP A 193 0.40 3.77 -3.85
C TRP A 193 1.25 2.84 -2.98
N MET A 194 1.03 2.95 -1.67
CA MET A 194 1.65 2.14 -0.63
C MET A 194 0.57 1.80 0.40
N LEU A 195 0.46 0.52 0.74
CA LEU A 195 -0.48 0.05 1.75
C LEU A 195 0.29 -0.43 2.98
N THR A 196 -0.06 0.11 4.14
CA THR A 196 0.42 -0.31 5.46
C THR A 196 -0.70 -1.03 6.21
N ARG A 197 -0.40 -1.62 7.38
CA ARG A 197 -1.47 -2.06 8.31
C ARG A 197 -2.12 -0.84 8.95
N SER A 198 -3.31 -1.05 9.51
CA SER A 198 -3.87 -0.07 10.45
C SER A 198 -2.95 0.07 11.67
N MET A 199 -2.53 1.30 11.95
CA MET A 199 -1.64 1.68 13.06
C MET A 199 -2.21 2.90 13.78
N THR A 200 -1.94 2.97 15.07
CA THR A 200 -2.16 4.17 15.88
C THR A 200 -1.12 5.24 15.52
N TRP A 201 -1.41 6.51 15.85
CA TRP A 201 -0.45 7.58 15.63
C TRP A 201 0.85 7.35 16.42
N ARG A 202 0.76 6.75 17.62
CA ARG A 202 1.91 6.43 18.47
C ARG A 202 2.86 5.43 17.81
N GLU A 203 2.31 4.37 17.22
CA GLU A 203 3.09 3.38 16.47
C GLU A 203 3.79 4.02 15.27
N ILE A 204 3.13 4.94 14.56
CA ILE A 204 3.72 5.65 13.42
C ILE A 204 4.85 6.58 13.89
N SER A 205 4.63 7.32 14.99
CA SER A 205 5.62 8.25 15.53
C SER A 205 6.89 7.55 16.03
N SER A 206 6.75 6.40 16.69
CA SER A 206 7.89 5.65 17.25
C SER A 206 8.56 4.69 16.26
N ALA A 207 7.94 4.43 15.11
CA ALA A 207 8.50 3.54 14.11
C ALA A 207 9.82 4.08 13.54
N ALA A 208 10.84 3.21 13.49
CA ALA A 208 12.04 3.43 12.68
C ALA A 208 11.72 3.36 11.18
N ASP A 209 10.88 2.40 10.80
CA ASP A 209 10.29 2.26 9.46
C ASP A 209 8.96 1.50 9.54
N LEU A 210 8.16 1.55 8.48
CA LEU A 210 6.83 0.95 8.40
C LEU A 210 6.80 -0.15 7.33
N ALA A 211 6.35 -1.35 7.69
CA ALA A 211 6.22 -2.45 6.73
C ALA A 211 5.13 -2.18 5.69
N LEU A 212 5.42 -2.51 4.42
CA LEU A 212 4.46 -2.49 3.33
C LEU A 212 3.75 -3.83 3.19
N ILE A 213 2.45 -3.75 2.99
CA ILE A 213 1.54 -4.86 2.73
C ILE A 213 1.09 -4.87 1.26
N GLY A 214 1.22 -3.74 0.57
CA GLY A 214 0.88 -3.60 -0.84
C GLY A 214 1.48 -2.35 -1.46
N GLY A 215 1.31 -2.21 -2.78
CA GLY A 215 1.83 -1.09 -3.57
C GLY A 215 3.23 -1.33 -4.11
N PHE A 216 4.04 -2.17 -3.46
CA PHE A 216 5.32 -2.63 -3.96
C PHE A 216 5.20 -4.02 -4.61
N ARG A 217 5.91 -4.25 -5.71
CA ARG A 217 5.96 -5.51 -6.45
C ARG A 217 7.38 -5.86 -6.87
N ILE A 218 7.64 -7.15 -7.04
CA ILE A 218 8.86 -7.65 -7.68
C ILE A 218 8.52 -8.49 -8.90
N LEU A 219 9.45 -8.57 -9.84
CA LEU A 219 9.29 -9.41 -11.01
C LEU A 219 9.75 -10.83 -10.69
N VAL A 220 8.87 -11.80 -10.93
CA VAL A 220 9.20 -13.22 -10.85
C VAL A 220 9.20 -13.81 -12.25
N GLU A 221 10.29 -14.47 -12.60
CA GLU A 221 10.51 -15.12 -13.89
C GLU A 221 10.67 -16.62 -13.66
N TRP A 222 9.94 -17.46 -14.41
CA TRP A 222 10.10 -18.91 -14.36
C TRP A 222 9.87 -19.57 -15.72
N LEU A 223 10.63 -20.63 -15.99
CA LEU A 223 10.38 -21.50 -17.13
C LEU A 223 9.25 -22.48 -16.79
N CYS A 224 8.22 -22.53 -17.63
CA CYS A 224 7.05 -23.37 -17.41
C CYS A 224 7.30 -24.80 -17.90
N THR A 225 7.63 -25.69 -16.98
CA THR A 225 7.75 -27.14 -17.22
C THR A 225 6.78 -27.90 -16.31
N ALA A 226 6.64 -29.21 -16.52
CA ALA A 226 5.88 -30.09 -15.64
C ALA A 226 6.39 -30.08 -14.17
N SER A 227 7.66 -29.70 -13.97
CA SER A 227 8.31 -29.63 -12.65
C SER A 227 8.42 -28.20 -12.11
N ALA A 228 7.81 -27.21 -12.76
CA ALA A 228 7.89 -25.83 -12.31
C ALA A 228 7.13 -25.65 -10.98
N GLU A 229 7.72 -24.89 -10.05
CA GLU A 229 7.10 -24.57 -8.76
C GLU A 229 5.79 -23.77 -8.92
N ARG A 230 5.68 -22.98 -9.99
CA ARG A 230 4.49 -22.18 -10.31
C ARG A 230 3.64 -22.84 -11.38
N PRO A 231 2.30 -22.91 -11.21
CA PRO A 231 1.41 -23.45 -12.22
C PRO A 231 1.47 -22.62 -13.50
N CYS A 232 1.22 -23.27 -14.63
CA CYS A 232 1.09 -22.58 -15.91
C CYS A 232 -0.11 -21.62 -15.87
N PRO A 233 0.08 -20.31 -16.12
CA PRO A 233 -1.02 -19.32 -16.25
C PRO A 233 -2.03 -19.69 -17.35
N ASP A 234 -1.60 -20.44 -18.36
CA ASP A 234 -2.45 -20.95 -19.44
C ASP A 234 -3.14 -22.29 -19.08
N ALA A 235 -3.25 -22.59 -17.78
CA ALA A 235 -3.90 -23.78 -17.21
C ALA A 235 -3.32 -25.15 -17.65
N ARG A 236 -2.11 -25.19 -18.24
CA ARG A 236 -1.39 -26.44 -18.60
C ARG A 236 -0.61 -27.02 -17.42
N ILE A 237 -1.32 -27.37 -16.35
CA ILE A 237 -0.74 -27.69 -15.03
C ILE A 237 0.15 -28.94 -15.05
N LYS A 238 -0.22 -30.00 -15.80
CA LYS A 238 0.50 -31.29 -15.76
C LYS A 238 1.77 -31.34 -16.62
N THR A 239 1.86 -30.53 -17.67
CA THR A 239 2.96 -30.59 -18.65
C THR A 239 3.83 -29.33 -18.63
N GLY A 240 3.30 -28.22 -18.12
CA GLY A 240 3.80 -26.89 -18.45
C GLY A 240 3.55 -26.54 -19.92
N CYS A 241 3.80 -25.29 -20.30
CA CYS A 241 3.69 -24.84 -21.69
C CYS A 241 5.04 -24.69 -22.42
N GLY A 242 6.16 -24.91 -21.72
CA GLY A 242 7.52 -24.79 -22.26
C GLY A 242 8.02 -23.35 -22.45
N LYS A 243 7.21 -22.35 -22.09
CA LYS A 243 7.50 -20.92 -22.24
C LYS A 243 8.00 -20.29 -20.94
N THR A 244 8.60 -19.11 -21.03
CA THR A 244 8.96 -18.32 -19.85
C THR A 244 7.76 -17.47 -19.42
N HIS A 245 7.40 -17.52 -18.15
CA HIS A 245 6.41 -16.63 -17.56
C HIS A 245 7.09 -15.57 -16.70
N LEU A 246 6.55 -14.36 -16.77
CA LEU A 246 6.93 -13.19 -16.00
C LEU A 246 5.71 -12.73 -15.22
N GLN A 247 5.83 -12.48 -13.93
CA GLN A 247 4.71 -12.02 -13.11
C GLN A 247 5.17 -10.95 -12.12
N TRP A 248 4.41 -9.85 -12.05
CA TRP A 248 4.54 -8.91 -10.94
C TRP A 248 3.88 -9.50 -9.70
N ASP A 249 4.67 -9.76 -8.68
CA ASP A 249 4.25 -10.42 -7.45
C ASP A 249 4.51 -9.54 -6.22
N THR A 250 3.81 -9.82 -5.14
CA THR A 250 3.98 -9.12 -3.88
C THR A 250 5.18 -9.72 -3.14
N PRO A 251 6.10 -8.90 -2.62
CA PRO A 251 7.15 -9.39 -1.73
C PRO A 251 6.52 -10.18 -0.57
N ARG A 252 7.17 -11.27 -0.15
CA ARG A 252 6.66 -12.16 0.92
C ARG A 252 6.23 -11.33 2.15
N ARG A 253 5.02 -11.56 2.66
CA ARG A 253 4.58 -11.01 3.95
C ARG A 253 5.41 -11.64 5.07
N GLN A 254 5.81 -10.85 6.06
CA GLN A 254 6.59 -11.31 7.21
C GLN A 254 5.78 -12.22 8.16
N ASP A 255 4.47 -12.37 7.92
CA ASP A 255 3.50 -12.98 8.85
C ASP A 255 2.91 -14.34 8.38
N ASP A 256 3.67 -15.18 7.65
CA ASP A 256 3.28 -16.55 7.24
C ASP A 256 1.97 -16.73 6.42
N GLU A 257 1.19 -15.67 6.15
CA GLU A 257 -0.04 -15.71 5.30
C GLU A 257 0.12 -14.97 3.95
N GLY A 258 1.31 -15.01 3.35
CA GLY A 258 1.57 -14.45 2.03
C GLY A 258 1.93 -15.53 1.01
N THR A 259 1.06 -15.78 0.04
CA THR A 259 1.21 -16.66 -1.14
C THR A 259 2.31 -16.23 -2.14
N GLY A 260 3.24 -15.36 -1.74
CA GLY A 260 4.31 -14.82 -2.60
C GLY A 260 5.47 -15.80 -2.74
N TRP A 261 5.46 -16.58 -3.82
CA TRP A 261 6.46 -17.61 -4.14
C TRP A 261 7.71 -17.02 -4.80
N THR A 262 8.57 -16.33 -4.06
CA THR A 262 9.82 -15.83 -4.64
C THR A 262 10.92 -16.87 -4.46
N GLY A 263 11.47 -17.39 -5.56
CA GLY A 263 12.68 -18.20 -5.54
C GLY A 263 13.87 -17.49 -4.88
N HIS A 264 14.98 -18.21 -4.72
CA HIS A 264 16.18 -17.86 -3.91
C HIS A 264 16.84 -16.48 -4.15
N THR A 265 16.39 -15.68 -5.13
CA THR A 265 16.94 -14.36 -5.47
C THR A 265 16.08 -13.17 -5.02
N GLY A 266 14.87 -13.39 -4.51
CA GLY A 266 14.04 -12.31 -3.96
C GLY A 266 14.58 -11.85 -2.61
N ASN A 267 14.80 -10.55 -2.43
CA ASN A 267 15.13 -9.99 -1.11
C ASN A 267 14.01 -10.36 -0.12
N THR A 268 14.30 -11.31 0.77
CA THR A 268 13.37 -11.94 1.73
C THR A 268 13.09 -11.06 2.95
N ARG A 269 13.69 -9.87 3.03
CA ARG A 269 13.41 -8.87 4.07
C ARG A 269 12.18 -8.08 3.63
N GLY A 270 11.14 -8.06 4.48
CA GLY A 270 9.91 -7.31 4.22
C GLY A 270 10.23 -5.89 3.74
N VAL A 271 9.55 -5.46 2.67
CA VAL A 271 9.75 -4.13 2.08
C VAL A 271 9.07 -3.09 2.96
N THR A 272 9.73 -1.97 3.20
CA THR A 272 9.19 -0.89 4.03
C THR A 272 8.87 0.38 3.23
N VAL A 273 8.09 1.26 3.84
CA VAL A 273 7.76 2.59 3.29
C VAL A 273 9.04 3.36 3.03
N GLY A 274 9.94 3.43 4.02
CA GLY A 274 11.18 4.19 3.92
C GLY A 274 12.13 3.67 2.86
N GLN A 275 12.35 2.35 2.80
CA GLN A 275 13.14 1.73 1.72
C GLN A 275 12.60 2.07 0.35
N THR A 276 11.28 2.05 0.19
CA THR A 276 10.63 2.34 -1.10
C THR A 276 10.77 3.81 -1.49
N LEU A 277 10.55 4.73 -0.55
CA LEU A 277 10.65 6.18 -0.78
C LEU A 277 12.10 6.59 -1.10
N ILE A 278 13.04 6.16 -0.28
CA ILE A 278 14.47 6.45 -0.46
C ILE A 278 14.95 5.81 -1.76
N GLY A 279 14.56 4.56 -2.02
CA GLY A 279 14.87 3.88 -3.26
C GLY A 279 14.32 4.61 -4.49
N ALA A 280 13.11 5.16 -4.41
CA ALA A 280 12.51 5.91 -5.51
C ALA A 280 13.22 7.25 -5.72
N ALA A 281 13.54 7.96 -4.64
CA ALA A 281 14.27 9.22 -4.67
C ALA A 281 15.71 9.07 -5.16
N THR A 282 16.34 7.91 -4.96
CA THR A 282 17.72 7.60 -5.39
C THR A 282 17.81 6.79 -6.68
N GLY A 283 16.68 6.30 -7.21
CA GLY A 283 16.60 5.61 -8.50
C GLY A 283 16.72 4.08 -8.44
N SER A 284 16.88 3.47 -7.26
CA SER A 284 16.88 1.99 -7.12
C SER A 284 15.47 1.37 -7.16
N VAL A 285 14.43 2.19 -6.95
CA VAL A 285 13.02 1.85 -7.13
C VAL A 285 12.41 2.74 -8.20
N ALA A 286 11.56 2.17 -9.05
CA ALA A 286 10.88 2.87 -10.12
C ALA A 286 9.36 2.77 -9.96
N SER A 287 8.67 3.80 -10.46
CA SER A 287 7.24 3.72 -10.72
C SER A 287 7.00 2.92 -12.00
N LEU A 288 5.98 2.08 -11.99
CA LEU A 288 5.52 1.32 -13.15
C LEU A 288 4.00 1.39 -13.25
N PHE A 289 3.51 1.67 -14.46
CA PHE A 289 2.13 1.40 -14.85
C PHE A 289 2.09 0.13 -15.71
N ALA A 290 1.49 -0.93 -15.19
CA ALA A 290 1.26 -2.16 -15.92
C ALA A 290 -0.14 -2.14 -16.54
N ALA A 291 -0.22 -1.86 -17.84
CA ALA A 291 -1.48 -1.81 -18.57
C ALA A 291 -2.17 -3.19 -18.62
N SER A 292 -3.50 -3.19 -18.57
CA SER A 292 -4.31 -4.39 -18.79
C SER A 292 -4.14 -4.91 -20.21
N ARG A 293 -4.25 -6.23 -20.37
CA ARG A 293 -4.39 -6.85 -21.69
C ARG A 293 -5.74 -6.55 -22.35
N LYS A 294 -6.80 -6.33 -21.57
CA LYS A 294 -8.16 -6.12 -22.09
C LYS A 294 -8.42 -4.66 -22.49
N ASP A 295 -7.84 -3.72 -21.75
CA ASP A 295 -7.96 -2.28 -21.99
C ASP A 295 -6.66 -1.57 -21.61
N ARG A 296 -5.94 -1.05 -22.62
CA ARG A 296 -4.65 -0.37 -22.44
C ARG A 296 -4.77 0.92 -21.62
N ARG A 297 -5.96 1.51 -21.49
CA ARG A 297 -6.22 2.71 -20.67
C ARG A 297 -6.43 2.36 -19.19
N SER A 298 -6.59 1.07 -18.90
CA SER A 298 -6.69 0.53 -17.54
C SER A 298 -5.42 -0.22 -17.18
N GLY A 299 -5.06 -0.26 -15.90
CA GLY A 299 -3.83 -0.93 -15.47
C GLY A 299 -3.65 -0.87 -13.97
N ALA A 300 -2.49 -1.29 -13.50
CA ALA A 300 -2.09 -1.19 -12.10
C ALA A 300 -0.86 -0.28 -11.99
N TYR A 301 -0.92 0.67 -11.05
CA TYR A 301 0.23 1.47 -10.65
C TYR A 301 0.93 0.77 -9.49
N MET A 302 2.26 0.71 -9.53
CA MET A 302 3.05 0.03 -8.52
C MET A 302 4.46 0.58 -8.43
N TRP A 303 5.06 0.39 -7.26
CA TRP A 303 6.49 0.55 -7.04
C TRP A 303 7.21 -0.78 -7.28
N VAL A 304 8.32 -0.75 -8.00
CA VAL A 304 9.13 -1.94 -8.34
C VAL A 304 10.61 -1.63 -8.24
N PRO A 305 11.50 -2.61 -8.00
CA PRO A 305 12.93 -2.41 -8.20
C PRO A 305 13.23 -1.95 -9.63
N ALA A 306 14.09 -0.96 -9.81
CA ALA A 306 14.40 -0.41 -11.14
C ALA A 306 14.90 -1.50 -12.11
N GLN A 307 15.80 -2.37 -11.64
CA GLN A 307 16.30 -3.53 -12.39
C GLN A 307 15.18 -4.47 -12.88
N HIS A 308 14.08 -4.61 -12.12
CA HIS A 308 12.96 -5.45 -12.50
C HIS A 308 12.09 -4.77 -13.56
N ARG A 309 11.90 -3.45 -13.47
CA ARG A 309 11.24 -2.66 -14.51
C ARG A 309 11.98 -2.78 -15.83
N ASP A 310 13.30 -2.61 -15.80
CA ASP A 310 14.13 -2.68 -17.01
C ASP A 310 14.10 -4.10 -17.60
N ARG A 311 14.18 -5.12 -16.73
CA ARG A 311 14.01 -6.52 -17.15
C ARG A 311 12.63 -6.80 -17.76
N TRP A 312 11.56 -6.18 -17.26
CA TRP A 312 10.23 -6.30 -17.84
C TRP A 312 10.12 -5.58 -19.19
N ALA A 313 10.77 -4.42 -19.33
CA ALA A 313 10.83 -3.65 -20.57
C ALA A 313 11.60 -4.38 -21.68
N ASP A 314 12.65 -5.14 -21.36
CA ASP A 314 13.36 -6.01 -22.32
C ASP A 314 12.41 -6.97 -23.05
N TYR A 315 11.31 -7.37 -22.41
CA TYR A 315 10.31 -8.23 -23.02
C TYR A 315 9.27 -7.43 -23.83
N GLN A 316 9.14 -6.12 -23.65
CA GLN A 316 8.11 -5.24 -24.28
C GLN A 316 8.39 -4.82 -25.73
N ASN A 317 9.32 -5.44 -26.46
CA ASN A 317 9.55 -5.10 -27.87
C ASN A 317 8.23 -5.02 -28.68
N ASP A 318 8.04 -3.83 -29.26
CA ASP A 318 6.97 -3.28 -30.10
C ASP A 318 5.73 -2.65 -29.41
N GLU A 319 5.65 -1.32 -29.57
CA GLU A 319 4.60 -0.35 -29.23
C GLU A 319 4.54 0.22 -27.79
N GLU A 320 5.43 1.16 -27.50
CA GLU A 320 5.11 2.26 -26.59
C GLU A 320 3.90 3.05 -27.14
N PRO A 321 2.82 3.26 -26.36
CA PRO A 321 1.77 4.16 -26.79
C PRO A 321 2.28 5.61 -26.72
N GLY A 322 2.22 6.28 -27.87
CA GLY A 322 2.29 7.73 -27.96
C GLY A 322 1.30 8.36 -26.99
N ASN A 323 1.80 9.36 -26.27
CA ASN A 323 1.08 10.12 -25.25
C ASN A 323 0.08 11.08 -25.94
N GLU A 324 -0.87 10.55 -26.72
CA GLU A 324 -1.99 11.33 -27.22
C GLU A 324 -3.12 11.25 -26.19
N GLU A 325 -3.06 12.16 -25.21
CA GLU A 325 -4.25 12.62 -24.50
C GLU A 325 -5.15 13.33 -25.53
N GLN A 326 -5.82 12.56 -26.39
CA GLN A 326 -6.93 13.08 -27.17
C GLN A 326 -8.00 13.47 -26.16
N GLN A 327 -8.13 14.78 -25.94
CA GLN A 327 -9.28 15.37 -25.27
C GLN A 327 -10.52 14.77 -25.94
N PRO A 328 -11.38 14.03 -25.20
CA PRO A 328 -12.57 13.49 -25.81
C PRO A 328 -13.38 14.66 -26.35
N ALA A 329 -13.68 14.63 -27.64
CA ALA A 329 -14.67 15.52 -28.24
C ALA A 329 -15.93 15.49 -27.37
N GLU A 330 -16.59 16.64 -27.19
CA GLU A 330 -17.84 16.70 -26.43
C GLU A 330 -18.90 15.81 -27.08
N GLU A 331 -19.00 14.57 -26.63
CA GLU A 331 -20.04 13.65 -27.07
C GLU A 331 -21.41 14.17 -26.62
N ALA A 332 -22.37 14.16 -27.55
CA ALA A 332 -23.74 14.58 -27.28
C ALA A 332 -24.37 13.72 -26.16
N ILE A 333 -25.14 14.36 -25.30
CA ILE A 333 -25.86 13.68 -24.22
C ILE A 333 -27.09 12.97 -24.81
N HIS A 334 -27.24 11.68 -24.51
CA HIS A 334 -28.39 10.88 -24.93
C HIS A 334 -29.48 10.82 -23.84
N PHE A 335 -30.73 11.04 -24.24
CA PHE A 335 -31.92 10.97 -23.38
C PHE A 335 -32.69 9.69 -23.68
N SER A 336 -32.87 8.82 -22.69
CA SER A 336 -33.54 7.52 -22.89
C SER A 336 -35.07 7.59 -22.88
N GLY A 337 -35.65 8.72 -22.50
CA GLY A 337 -37.10 8.94 -22.44
C GLY A 337 -37.80 8.25 -21.27
N ARG A 338 -37.08 7.48 -20.45
CA ARG A 338 -37.64 6.74 -19.30
C ARG A 338 -38.35 7.67 -18.32
N ASP A 339 -39.34 7.13 -17.64
CA ASP A 339 -40.03 7.84 -16.57
C ASP A 339 -39.11 8.12 -15.38
N VAL A 340 -39.52 9.09 -14.58
CA VAL A 340 -38.73 9.56 -13.45
C VAL A 340 -38.72 8.50 -12.34
N ASP A 341 -37.52 7.97 -12.07
CA ASP A 341 -37.23 7.14 -10.93
C ASP A 341 -36.92 8.03 -9.73
N THR A 342 -37.86 8.03 -8.78
CA THR A 342 -37.75 8.77 -7.52
C THR A 342 -37.07 7.97 -6.41
N THR A 343 -36.60 6.75 -6.69
CA THR A 343 -36.02 5.82 -5.72
C THR A 343 -34.53 6.11 -5.50
N CYS A 344 -34.07 6.11 -4.25
CA CYS A 344 -32.65 6.21 -3.94
C CYS A 344 -32.02 4.84 -4.09
N ASN A 345 -31.36 4.61 -5.22
CA ASN A 345 -30.60 3.38 -5.49
C ASN A 345 -29.15 3.49 -4.99
N PHE A 346 -28.91 4.26 -3.92
CA PHE A 346 -27.58 4.37 -3.33
C PHE A 346 -27.22 3.07 -2.62
N GLY A 347 -26.07 2.49 -2.97
CA GLY A 347 -25.58 1.24 -2.40
C GLY A 347 -26.14 -0.03 -3.05
N ASP A 348 -27.03 0.08 -4.04
CA ASP A 348 -27.56 -1.10 -4.74
C ASP A 348 -26.56 -1.58 -5.82
N ASP A 349 -26.23 -2.87 -5.81
CA ASP A 349 -25.25 -3.53 -6.70
C ASP A 349 -25.61 -3.45 -8.20
N THR A 350 -26.83 -3.04 -8.53
CA THR A 350 -27.38 -3.01 -9.88
C THR A 350 -26.79 -1.93 -10.79
N PHE A 351 -25.89 -1.09 -10.28
CA PHE A 351 -25.33 -0.02 -11.08
C PHE A 351 -23.87 0.28 -10.74
N VAL A 352 -22.98 -0.39 -11.47
CA VAL A 352 -21.55 -0.18 -11.49
C VAL A 352 -21.26 1.21 -12.08
N PRO A 353 -20.82 2.20 -11.29
CA PRO A 353 -20.44 3.51 -11.82
C PRO A 353 -19.24 3.30 -12.73
N SER A 354 -19.42 3.48 -14.04
CA SER A 354 -18.33 3.57 -15.04
C SER A 354 -17.21 2.56 -14.75
N ALA A 355 -17.52 1.28 -14.92
CA ALA A 355 -16.67 0.14 -14.58
C ALA A 355 -16.10 0.23 -13.15
N GLN A 356 -16.55 -0.67 -12.27
CA GLN A 356 -15.59 -1.31 -11.38
C GLN A 356 -14.49 -1.79 -12.33
N LEU A 357 -13.34 -1.13 -12.31
CA LEU A 357 -12.13 -1.90 -12.53
C LEU A 357 -12.27 -3.02 -11.50
N GLU A 358 -12.56 -4.24 -11.96
CA GLU A 358 -12.53 -5.42 -11.10
C GLU A 358 -11.33 -5.25 -10.18
N ARG A 359 -11.49 -5.49 -8.87
CA ARG A 359 -10.34 -5.43 -7.96
C ARG A 359 -9.27 -6.31 -8.56
N ARG A 360 -8.21 -5.71 -9.09
CA ARG A 360 -7.10 -6.46 -9.64
C ARG A 360 -6.28 -6.84 -8.44
N GLY A 361 -6.70 -7.94 -7.84
CA GLY A 361 -6.03 -8.47 -6.67
C GLY A 361 -4.54 -8.64 -6.97
N LEU A 362 -3.82 -8.89 -5.89
CA LEU A 362 -2.45 -9.38 -5.82
C LEU A 362 -2.17 -10.63 -6.70
N TYR A 363 -3.17 -11.13 -7.44
CA TYR A 363 -3.24 -12.41 -8.14
C TYR A 363 -3.81 -12.34 -9.58
N GLY A 364 -3.92 -11.15 -10.18
CA GLY A 364 -4.49 -11.01 -11.51
C GLY A 364 -3.61 -11.59 -12.63
N VAL A 365 -4.19 -12.39 -13.53
CA VAL A 365 -3.58 -12.86 -14.81
C VAL A 365 -3.04 -11.68 -15.64
N GLU A 366 -3.60 -10.49 -15.43
CA GLU A 366 -3.19 -9.24 -16.10
C GLU A 366 -1.78 -8.78 -15.73
N LEU A 367 -1.24 -9.21 -14.59
CA LEU A 367 0.14 -8.94 -14.16
C LEU A 367 1.12 -10.02 -14.61
N THR A 368 0.64 -11.00 -15.37
CA THR A 368 1.44 -12.10 -15.89
C THR A 368 1.67 -11.92 -17.38
N ARG A 369 2.85 -12.30 -17.86
CA ARG A 369 3.22 -12.36 -19.27
C ARG A 369 3.82 -13.71 -19.58
N THR A 370 3.49 -14.26 -20.75
CA THR A 370 4.08 -15.47 -21.29
C THR A 370 4.88 -15.08 -22.52
N VAL A 371 6.16 -15.40 -22.55
CA VAL A 371 7.05 -15.15 -23.69
C VAL A 371 7.65 -16.46 -24.14
N ASP A 372 7.86 -16.59 -25.45
CA ASP A 372 8.64 -17.71 -25.97
C ASP A 372 10.03 -17.68 -25.36
N ARG A 373 10.60 -18.87 -25.15
CA ARG A 373 11.90 -19.02 -24.48
C ARG A 373 12.90 -18.08 -25.17
N PRO A 374 13.41 -17.05 -24.48
CA PRO A 374 14.39 -16.17 -25.10
C PRO A 374 15.58 -17.04 -25.50
N ALA A 375 16.09 -16.86 -26.73
CA ALA A 375 17.33 -17.48 -27.13
C ALA A 375 18.40 -17.16 -26.06
N PRO A 376 19.22 -18.14 -25.63
CA PRO A 376 20.22 -17.88 -24.61
C PRO A 376 21.04 -16.66 -25.04
N ARG A 377 21.06 -15.60 -24.21
CA ARG A 377 21.92 -14.44 -24.44
C ARG A 377 23.32 -15.02 -24.63
N ARG A 378 23.87 -14.91 -25.84
CA ARG A 378 25.30 -15.13 -26.06
C ARG A 378 25.98 -14.11 -25.15
N SER A 379 26.43 -14.56 -23.98
CA SER A 379 27.43 -13.84 -23.20
C SER A 379 28.60 -13.67 -24.15
N GLY A 380 28.73 -12.49 -24.74
CA GLY A 380 29.85 -12.11 -25.58
C GLY A 380 31.10 -12.02 -24.73
N LEU A 381 31.63 -13.17 -24.35
CA LEU A 381 33.05 -13.33 -24.13
C LEU A 381 33.59 -13.86 -25.46
N PRO A 382 34.54 -13.17 -26.10
CA PRO A 382 35.23 -13.75 -27.23
C PRO A 382 36.02 -14.94 -26.68
N VAL A 383 35.56 -16.15 -27.03
CA VAL A 383 36.42 -17.32 -26.97
C VAL A 383 37.37 -17.16 -28.16
N GLU A 384 38.58 -16.68 -27.89
CA GLU A 384 39.69 -16.95 -28.80
C GLU A 384 39.87 -18.47 -28.84
N GLU A 385 39.34 -19.09 -29.90
CA GLU A 385 39.76 -20.41 -30.32
C GLU A 385 41.19 -20.30 -30.86
N ASP A 386 42.16 -20.44 -29.97
CA ASP A 386 43.53 -20.73 -30.38
C ASP A 386 43.77 -22.23 -30.28
N SER A 387 43.55 -22.89 -31.42
CA SER A 387 43.99 -24.25 -31.69
C SER A 387 45.51 -24.27 -31.82
N ALA A 388 46.23 -24.75 -30.80
CA ALA A 388 47.59 -25.25 -30.98
C ALA A 388 47.99 -26.30 -29.94
N ALA A 389 48.04 -27.54 -30.42
CA ALA A 389 49.04 -28.58 -30.15
C ALA A 389 49.58 -28.79 -28.72
N VAL A 390 49.26 -29.98 -28.20
CA VAL A 390 49.96 -30.67 -27.10
C VAL A 390 51.38 -31.10 -27.52
N PRO A 391 52.40 -30.87 -26.65
CA PRO A 391 53.48 -31.83 -26.49
C PRO A 391 53.76 -32.16 -24.99
N PRO A 392 54.61 -33.16 -24.69
CA PRO A 392 54.34 -34.14 -23.64
C PRO A 392 54.95 -33.84 -22.25
N ARG A 393 54.45 -34.61 -21.28
CA ARG A 393 54.87 -34.70 -19.87
C ARG A 393 56.38 -34.91 -19.70
N ILE A 394 56.99 -34.11 -18.83
CA ILE A 394 58.25 -34.45 -18.14
C ILE A 394 58.08 -34.17 -16.64
N ASN A 395 58.44 -35.17 -15.84
CA ASN A 395 58.51 -35.16 -14.38
C ASN A 395 59.66 -34.28 -13.87
N GLY A 396 59.44 -33.53 -12.78
CA GLY A 396 60.51 -32.92 -11.99
C GLY A 396 60.01 -31.91 -10.94
N SER A 397 59.89 -32.34 -9.69
CA SER A 397 59.86 -31.48 -8.50
C SER A 397 61.29 -31.09 -8.09
N PRO A 398 61.51 -30.24 -7.06
CA PRO A 398 60.98 -28.90 -6.84
C PRO A 398 62.14 -27.88 -6.62
N HIS A 399 62.01 -26.64 -7.10
CA HIS A 399 62.89 -25.55 -6.64
C HIS A 399 62.08 -24.35 -6.14
N ARG A 400 62.27 -24.15 -4.84
CA ARG A 400 62.02 -23.02 -3.94
C ARG A 400 62.65 -21.72 -4.49
N VAL A 401 61.86 -20.65 -4.68
CA VAL A 401 62.34 -19.26 -4.60
C VAL A 401 61.21 -18.33 -4.12
N ASP A 402 61.44 -17.82 -2.92
CA ASP A 402 61.15 -16.52 -2.29
C ASP A 402 60.03 -15.57 -2.77
N ALA A 403 59.27 -15.15 -1.75
CA ALA A 403 58.30 -14.07 -1.76
C ALA A 403 58.97 -12.68 -1.63
N PRO A 404 58.43 -11.62 -2.26
CA PRO A 404 58.74 -10.25 -1.89
C PRO A 404 57.73 -9.70 -0.87
N LEU A 405 58.30 -9.19 0.22
CA LEU A 405 57.69 -8.38 1.28
C LEU A 405 57.02 -7.12 0.71
N VAL A 406 55.77 -6.85 1.12
CA VAL A 406 55.11 -5.55 0.95
C VAL A 406 55.20 -4.78 2.28
N PRO A 407 55.59 -3.49 2.28
CA PRO A 407 55.80 -2.73 3.52
C PRO A 407 54.48 -2.31 4.19
N ARG A 408 54.41 -2.54 5.50
CA ARG A 408 53.43 -1.92 6.41
C ARG A 408 53.72 -0.43 6.56
N GLN A 409 52.71 0.41 6.40
CA GLN A 409 52.73 1.81 6.85
C GLN A 409 52.07 1.97 8.23
N PRO A 410 52.44 3.02 8.99
CA PRO A 410 52.43 2.99 10.45
C PRO A 410 51.16 3.55 11.09
N LEU A 411 50.81 2.95 12.24
CA LEU A 411 49.98 3.54 13.28
C LEU A 411 50.64 4.80 13.85
N ILE A 412 49.87 5.88 14.00
CA ILE A 412 50.20 7.04 14.84
C ILE A 412 49.03 7.27 15.81
N PRO A 413 49.31 7.70 17.06
CA PRO A 413 48.52 7.37 18.24
C PRO A 413 47.50 8.42 18.66
N SER A 414 46.54 7.92 19.43
CA SER A 414 45.59 8.61 20.30
C SER A 414 46.24 9.58 21.29
N GLN A 415 45.57 10.71 21.57
CA GLN A 415 45.53 11.33 22.91
C GLN A 415 44.34 12.31 23.06
N PRO A 416 43.92 12.61 24.31
CA PRO A 416 42.54 12.88 24.70
C PRO A 416 42.24 14.37 24.94
N SER A 417 40.96 14.71 25.09
CA SER A 417 40.55 15.96 25.72
C SER A 417 39.25 15.76 26.51
N ALA A 418 39.33 16.09 27.79
CA ALA A 418 38.25 16.33 28.75
C ALA A 418 38.76 17.50 29.66
N PRO A 419 37.98 18.10 30.58
CA PRO A 419 36.52 18.17 30.73
C PRO A 419 36.01 19.63 30.98
N ALA A 420 34.69 19.83 30.97
CA ALA A 420 33.94 20.90 31.68
C ALA A 420 32.44 20.63 31.46
N ALA A 421 31.49 20.86 32.35
CA ALA A 421 31.46 21.22 33.76
C ALA A 421 30.10 20.74 34.32
N GLU A 422 30.03 20.73 35.64
CA GLU A 422 28.90 20.38 36.52
C GLU A 422 27.57 21.03 36.15
N THR A 423 26.48 20.28 36.33
CA THR A 423 25.22 20.83 36.86
C THR A 423 24.51 19.72 37.63
N GLU A 424 24.32 19.97 38.91
CA GLU A 424 23.66 19.09 39.89
C GLU A 424 22.13 19.13 39.82
N ALA A 425 21.55 18.08 40.43
CA ALA A 425 20.23 17.98 41.08
C ALA A 425 19.04 17.39 40.29
N PRO A 426 18.07 16.73 40.97
CA PRO A 426 18.16 15.94 42.19
C PRO A 426 17.57 14.51 42.05
N ALA A 427 18.06 13.63 42.91
CA ALA A 427 17.57 12.27 43.10
C ALA A 427 16.14 12.26 43.67
N THR A 428 15.26 11.47 43.05
CA THR A 428 13.99 11.05 43.66
C THR A 428 14.05 9.55 43.93
N SER A 429 14.02 9.23 45.22
CA SER A 429 13.94 7.90 45.82
C SER A 429 12.71 7.14 45.35
N LEU A 430 12.90 5.90 44.87
CA LEU A 430 11.85 4.89 44.78
C LEU A 430 12.25 3.70 45.65
N ALA A 431 11.56 3.58 46.77
CA ALA A 431 11.63 2.47 47.70
C ALA A 431 10.76 1.29 47.23
N ASP A 432 11.22 0.10 47.61
CA ASP A 432 10.48 -1.11 47.94
C ASP A 432 9.65 -1.84 46.85
N ALA A 433 10.31 -2.81 46.21
CA ALA A 433 9.66 -3.99 45.65
C ALA A 433 9.93 -5.21 46.58
N PRO A 434 8.90 -5.96 47.02
CA PRO A 434 9.10 -7.14 47.86
C PRO A 434 9.65 -8.32 47.05
N SER A 435 10.81 -8.79 47.50
CA SER A 435 11.45 -10.05 47.13
C SER A 435 10.61 -11.24 47.59
N CYS A 436 10.28 -12.14 46.66
CA CYS A 436 9.87 -13.51 46.96
C CYS A 436 10.26 -14.42 45.80
N ALA A 437 11.45 -15.00 45.88
CA ALA A 437 11.80 -16.22 45.16
C ALA A 437 11.51 -17.44 46.05
N PRO A 438 11.12 -18.56 45.45
CA PRO A 438 11.68 -19.84 45.88
C PRO A 438 12.36 -20.55 44.70
N THR A 439 13.65 -20.77 44.88
CA THR A 439 14.49 -21.65 44.08
C THR A 439 14.08 -23.10 44.34
N THR A 440 13.42 -23.74 43.37
CA THR A 440 13.37 -25.20 43.29
C THR A 440 13.77 -25.62 41.88
N ARG A 441 14.96 -26.22 41.82
CA ARG A 441 15.58 -26.75 40.61
C ARG A 441 15.04 -28.16 40.43
N SER A 442 14.01 -28.28 39.61
CA SER A 442 13.45 -29.55 39.15
C SER A 442 14.00 -29.82 37.75
N ASP A 443 14.98 -30.71 37.66
CA ASP A 443 15.50 -31.24 36.40
C ASP A 443 14.43 -32.18 35.80
N GLU A 444 13.41 -31.61 35.16
CA GLU A 444 12.59 -32.30 34.15
C GLU A 444 13.04 -31.82 32.76
N PRO A 445 13.29 -32.72 31.78
CA PRO A 445 13.64 -32.31 30.44
C PRO A 445 12.41 -31.66 29.77
N ALA A 446 12.33 -30.33 29.84
CA ALA A 446 11.27 -29.57 29.18
C ALA A 446 11.32 -29.86 27.67
N LEU A 447 10.26 -30.48 27.16
CA LEU A 447 10.02 -30.85 25.74
C LEU A 447 10.21 -29.71 24.73
N SER A 448 10.47 -28.48 25.16
CA SER A 448 10.63 -27.29 24.32
C SER A 448 11.95 -26.54 24.49
N GLY A 449 12.82 -26.91 25.42
CA GLY A 449 14.07 -26.18 25.70
C GLY A 449 13.90 -24.76 26.26
N LEU A 450 12.65 -24.31 26.48
CA LEU A 450 12.33 -22.98 27.00
C LEU A 450 12.02 -23.00 28.51
N PRO A 451 12.28 -21.90 29.24
CA PRO A 451 11.93 -21.80 30.65
C PRO A 451 10.41 -21.87 30.85
N THR A 452 9.97 -22.72 31.77
CA THR A 452 8.55 -22.82 32.19
C THR A 452 7.90 -21.46 32.51
N PRO A 453 8.59 -20.50 33.17
CA PRO A 453 8.02 -19.17 33.39
C PRO A 453 7.68 -18.41 32.11
N LEU A 454 8.46 -18.58 31.04
CA LEU A 454 8.23 -17.93 29.75
C LEU A 454 6.98 -18.49 29.06
N ILE A 455 6.80 -19.81 29.11
CA ILE A 455 5.62 -20.52 28.60
C ILE A 455 4.37 -20.10 29.39
N ALA A 456 4.47 -20.03 30.72
CA ALA A 456 3.37 -19.61 31.60
C ALA A 456 2.94 -18.15 31.32
N LEU A 457 3.89 -17.23 31.13
CA LEU A 457 3.61 -15.84 30.77
C LEU A 457 2.89 -15.71 29.42
N GLN A 458 3.34 -16.46 28.40
CA GLN A 458 2.66 -16.47 27.10
C GLN A 458 1.25 -17.05 27.18
N HIS A 459 1.06 -18.09 27.98
CA HIS A 459 -0.26 -18.67 28.23
C HIS A 459 -1.19 -17.66 28.93
N ALA A 460 -0.71 -16.94 29.94
CA ALA A 460 -1.47 -15.88 30.62
C ALA A 460 -1.89 -14.77 29.64
N ALA A 461 -0.98 -14.30 28.78
CA ALA A 461 -1.31 -13.30 27.76
C ALA A 461 -2.36 -13.81 26.76
N ASN A 462 -2.32 -15.09 26.39
CA ASN A 462 -3.33 -15.71 25.52
C ASN A 462 -4.70 -15.79 26.20
N LEU A 463 -4.77 -16.11 27.49
CA LEU A 463 -6.02 -16.12 28.25
C LEU A 463 -6.67 -14.72 28.29
N GLU A 464 -5.88 -13.67 28.50
CA GLU A 464 -6.39 -12.28 28.48
C GLU A 464 -6.92 -11.88 27.09
N ARG A 465 -6.34 -12.42 26.01
CA ARG A 465 -6.84 -12.24 24.64
C ARG A 465 -8.18 -12.94 24.45
N ILE A 466 -8.34 -14.18 24.93
CA ILE A 466 -9.58 -14.96 24.80
C ILE A 466 -10.75 -14.28 25.52
N LYS A 467 -10.50 -13.63 26.66
CA LYS A 467 -11.52 -12.84 27.36
C LYS A 467 -12.11 -11.73 26.47
N LEU A 468 -11.36 -11.16 25.53
CA LEU A 468 -11.88 -10.14 24.60
C LEU A 468 -12.94 -10.67 23.64
N GLU A 469 -12.92 -11.97 23.34
CA GLU A 469 -13.85 -12.58 22.39
C GLU A 469 -15.26 -12.70 22.99
N HIS A 470 -15.39 -12.62 24.32
CA HIS A 470 -16.63 -12.88 25.07
C HIS A 470 -17.23 -11.62 25.73
N LEU A 471 -16.71 -10.43 25.44
CA LEU A 471 -17.20 -9.17 26.01
C LEU A 471 -18.02 -8.39 24.99
N ASP A 472 -19.25 -8.05 25.36
CA ASP A 472 -20.22 -7.29 24.55
C ASP A 472 -20.18 -5.78 24.84
N SER A 473 -19.82 -5.38 26.07
CA SER A 473 -19.74 -3.98 26.47
C SER A 473 -18.49 -3.30 25.89
N PRO A 474 -18.62 -2.14 25.21
CA PRO A 474 -17.47 -1.38 24.71
C PRO A 474 -16.47 -0.98 25.79
N ASP A 475 -16.94 -0.61 26.98
CA ASP A 475 -16.09 -0.16 28.10
C ASP A 475 -15.31 -1.32 28.72
N GLU A 476 -15.97 -2.47 28.89
CA GLU A 476 -15.32 -3.70 29.37
C GLU A 476 -14.30 -4.21 28.36
N ARG A 477 -14.62 -4.17 27.06
CA ARG A 477 -13.66 -4.47 25.98
C ARG A 477 -12.47 -3.53 26.03
N ALA A 478 -12.67 -2.24 26.26
CA ALA A 478 -11.58 -1.27 26.36
C ALA A 478 -10.68 -1.53 27.58
N GLN A 479 -11.27 -1.85 28.74
CA GLN A 479 -10.52 -2.23 29.93
C GLN A 479 -9.74 -3.53 29.73
N GLN A 480 -10.39 -4.57 29.20
CA GLN A 480 -9.76 -5.86 28.95
C GLN A 480 -8.64 -5.76 27.89
N ARG A 481 -8.76 -4.85 26.90
CA ARG A 481 -7.69 -4.58 25.94
C ARG A 481 -6.45 -4.00 26.62
N ARG A 482 -6.60 -3.13 27.62
CA ARG A 482 -5.46 -2.60 28.40
C ARG A 482 -4.73 -3.72 29.14
N ILE A 483 -5.48 -4.61 29.81
CA ILE A 483 -4.94 -5.76 30.53
C ILE A 483 -4.19 -6.70 29.57
N TRP A 484 -4.79 -7.02 28.42
CA TRP A 484 -4.14 -7.84 27.41
C TRP A 484 -2.86 -7.21 26.85
N LEU A 485 -2.85 -5.90 26.58
CA LEU A 485 -1.67 -5.19 26.09
C LEU A 485 -0.53 -5.16 27.11
N GLU A 486 -0.85 -5.01 28.40
CA GLU A 486 0.13 -5.09 29.48
C GLU A 486 0.74 -6.49 29.57
N ALA A 487 -0.08 -7.54 29.53
CA ALA A 487 0.38 -8.93 29.51
C ALA A 487 1.21 -9.24 28.25
N ALA A 488 0.82 -8.72 27.08
CA ALA A 488 1.56 -8.85 25.84
C ALA A 488 2.93 -8.15 25.92
N THR A 489 2.99 -6.97 26.55
CA THR A 489 4.26 -6.25 26.77
C THR A 489 5.17 -7.03 27.72
N ALA A 490 4.62 -7.58 28.80
CA ALA A 490 5.38 -8.39 29.76
C ALA A 490 6.02 -9.61 29.10
N ILE A 491 5.30 -10.35 28.24
CA ILE A 491 5.89 -11.50 27.54
C ILE A 491 6.94 -11.06 26.50
N GLN A 492 6.72 -9.96 25.77
CA GLN A 492 7.72 -9.46 24.82
C GLN A 492 9.03 -9.04 25.50
N ASN A 493 8.93 -8.43 26.68
CA ASN A 493 10.10 -8.08 27.51
C ASN A 493 10.79 -9.35 28.01
N ALA A 494 10.04 -10.35 28.50
CA ALA A 494 10.60 -11.60 28.99
C ALA A 494 11.31 -12.41 27.88
N VAL A 495 10.73 -12.48 26.68
CA VAL A 495 11.35 -13.10 25.49
C VAL A 495 12.65 -12.39 25.13
N THR A 496 12.63 -11.06 25.10
CA THR A 496 13.81 -10.25 24.75
C THR A 496 14.92 -10.44 25.77
N HIS A 497 14.59 -10.43 27.06
CA HIS A 497 15.52 -10.69 28.15
C HIS A 497 16.13 -12.09 28.03
N TYR A 498 15.30 -13.12 27.88
CA TYR A 498 15.76 -14.51 27.74
C TYR A 498 16.67 -14.70 26.51
N ALA A 499 16.26 -14.19 25.35
CA ALA A 499 17.07 -14.26 24.14
C ALA A 499 18.43 -13.58 24.30
N THR A 500 18.47 -12.43 25.00
CA THR A 500 19.71 -11.70 25.27
C THR A 500 20.61 -12.47 26.25
N THR A 501 20.05 -12.99 27.34
CA THR A 501 20.79 -13.72 28.39
C THR A 501 21.38 -15.01 27.86
N GLU A 502 20.63 -15.75 27.04
CA GLU A 502 21.09 -17.02 26.46
C GLU A 502 21.85 -16.85 25.14
N ASN A 503 22.07 -15.60 24.68
CA ASN A 503 22.69 -15.27 23.40
C ASN A 503 22.02 -16.00 22.21
N LEU A 504 20.69 -16.12 22.26
CA LEU A 504 19.86 -16.75 21.25
C LEU A 504 19.25 -15.69 20.33
N ASN A 505 18.90 -16.09 19.11
CA ASN A 505 18.11 -15.24 18.24
C ASN A 505 16.69 -15.09 18.84
N ARG A 506 16.30 -13.84 19.13
CA ARG A 506 14.98 -13.49 19.68
C ARG A 506 13.83 -14.09 18.87
N PHE A 507 13.94 -14.13 17.54
CA PHE A 507 12.92 -14.72 16.66
C PHE A 507 12.78 -16.24 16.88
N ASP A 508 13.90 -16.96 17.03
CA ASP A 508 13.86 -18.40 17.27
C ASP A 508 13.24 -18.72 18.64
N VAL A 509 13.52 -17.91 19.66
CA VAL A 509 12.88 -18.00 20.98
C VAL A 509 11.37 -17.80 20.87
N GLU A 510 10.90 -16.80 20.12
CA GLU A 510 9.46 -16.58 19.88
C GLU A 510 8.80 -17.76 19.17
N GLN A 511 9.46 -18.32 18.15
CA GLN A 511 8.94 -19.48 17.40
C GLN A 511 8.86 -20.73 18.28
N GLN A 512 9.90 -21.01 19.05
CA GLN A 512 9.90 -22.12 20.01
C GLN A 512 8.80 -21.92 21.07
N LEU A 513 8.59 -20.69 21.54
CA LEU A 513 7.59 -20.38 22.55
C LEU A 513 6.17 -20.60 22.04
N ARG A 514 5.88 -20.18 20.80
CA ARG A 514 4.58 -20.45 20.16
C ARG A 514 4.33 -21.93 19.97
N ARG A 515 5.35 -22.70 19.56
CA ARG A 515 5.26 -24.16 19.44
C ARG A 515 5.01 -24.81 20.81
N ALA A 516 5.78 -24.41 21.83
CA ALA A 516 5.66 -24.91 23.19
C ALA A 516 4.26 -24.68 23.76
N VAL A 517 3.72 -23.47 23.62
CA VAL A 517 2.37 -23.12 24.09
C VAL A 517 1.28 -23.88 23.34
N LYS A 518 1.45 -24.10 22.02
CA LYS A 518 0.50 -24.89 21.22
C LYS A 518 0.47 -26.36 21.67
N THR A 519 1.62 -26.95 21.96
CA THR A 519 1.72 -28.32 22.47
C THR A 519 1.13 -28.42 23.88
N TYR A 520 1.45 -27.46 24.76
CA TYR A 520 0.97 -27.43 26.15
C TYR A 520 -0.54 -27.23 26.28
N GLY A 521 -1.18 -26.61 25.26
CA GLY A 521 -2.62 -26.40 25.20
C GLY A 521 -3.43 -27.55 24.59
N MET A 522 -2.79 -28.63 24.12
CA MET A 522 -3.49 -29.83 23.63
C MET A 522 -3.62 -30.94 24.68
N ASP A 523 -2.88 -30.86 25.79
CA ASP A 523 -2.88 -31.85 26.89
C ASP A 523 -3.78 -31.46 28.09
N LYS A 524 -4.52 -30.35 27.98
CA LYS A 524 -5.56 -29.91 28.93
C LYS A 524 -6.84 -29.60 28.18
#